data_AF-A0A1Q6RAM8-F1
#
_entry.id   AF-A0A1Q6RAM8-F1
#
_cell.length_a   1.000
_cell.length_b   1.000
_cell.length_c   1.000
_cell.angle_alpha   90.00
_cell.angle_beta   90.00
_cell.angle_gamma   90.00
#
_symmetry.space_group_name_H-M   'P 1'
#
loop_
_entity.id
_entity.type
_entity.pdbx_description
1 polymer ?
#
loop_
_entity_poly.entity_id
_entity_poly.type
_entity_poly.pdbx_seq_one_letter_code
_entity_poly.pdbx_strand_id
1 'polypeptide(L)' 'MKDSYADIINLPHHVSKRHRQMPLEERAAQFAPFAALEGHAAAVSSTAQRVRLQMEEQEKQQAGWDF' A
#
# COMPACT_ATOMS: atom_id res chain seq x y z
N MET A 1 -2.38 5.68 -23.16
CA MET A 1 -0.93 5.83 -22.94
C MET A 1 -0.33 4.44 -22.99
N LYS A 2 0.79 4.24 -23.68
CA LYS A 2 1.43 2.90 -23.73
C LYS A 2 1.87 2.54 -22.31
N ASP A 3 1.51 1.36 -21.84
CA ASP A 3 1.94 0.85 -20.52
C ASP A 3 3.44 0.56 -20.59
N SER A 4 4.26 1.60 -20.35
CA SER A 4 5.71 1.64 -20.61
C SER A 4 6.55 0.61 -19.84
N TYR A 5 5.93 -0.24 -19.04
CA TYR A 5 6.59 -1.25 -18.20
C TYR A 5 5.83 -2.58 -18.16
N ALA A 6 4.82 -2.79 -19.02
CA ALA A 6 4.01 -4.00 -19.02
C ALA A 6 4.84 -5.28 -19.26
N ASP A 7 5.97 -5.14 -19.94
CA ASP A 7 6.95 -6.18 -20.24
C ASP A 7 7.85 -6.54 -19.05
N ILE A 8 8.00 -5.65 -18.06
CA ILE A 8 8.91 -5.87 -16.92
C ILE A 8 8.23 -5.96 -15.56
N ILE A 9 7.02 -5.41 -15.38
CA ILE A 9 6.38 -5.27 -14.07
C ILE A 9 6.02 -6.60 -13.40
N ASN A 10 5.77 -7.64 -14.20
CA ASN A 10 5.40 -8.98 -13.75
C ASN A 10 6.57 -9.98 -13.78
N LEU A 11 7.80 -9.52 -14.05
CA LEU A 11 8.95 -10.41 -14.07
C LEU A 11 9.33 -10.86 -12.64
N PRO A 12 9.85 -12.09 -12.48
CA PRO A 12 10.31 -12.57 -11.20
C PRO A 12 11.42 -11.66 -10.67
N HIS A 13 11.24 -11.14 -9.46
CA HIS A 13 12.26 -10.37 -8.76
C HIS A 13 13.08 -11.29 -7.83
N HIS A 14 14.34 -10.94 -7.65
CA HIS A 14 15.21 -11.69 -6.75
C HIS A 14 14.76 -11.53 -5.29
N VAL A 15 14.58 -12.65 -4.61
CA VAL A 15 14.35 -12.71 -3.16
C VAL A 15 15.52 -13.46 -2.53
N SER A 16 16.23 -12.78 -1.62
CA SER A 16 17.40 -13.37 -0.96
C SER A 16 17.00 -14.51 -0.04
N LYS A 17 17.64 -15.67 -0.21
CA LYS A 17 17.47 -16.84 0.67
C LYS A 17 18.20 -16.70 2.01
N ARG A 18 19.31 -15.96 2.01
CA ARG A 18 20.18 -15.75 3.19
C ARG A 18 19.72 -14.58 4.05
N HIS A 19 19.37 -13.47 3.41
CA HIS A 19 18.91 -12.26 4.07
C HIS A 19 17.42 -12.10 3.78
N ARG A 20 16.60 -12.71 4.65
CA ARG A 20 15.14 -12.60 4.55
C ARG A 20 14.76 -11.13 4.59
N GLN A 21 13.73 -10.77 3.82
CA GLN A 21 13.17 -9.44 3.87
C GLN A 21 12.56 -9.17 5.25
N MET A 22 12.67 -7.93 5.70
CA MET A 22 12.11 -7.46 6.96
C MET A 22 10.57 -7.61 6.94
N PRO A 23 9.96 -8.22 7.97
CA PRO A 23 8.51 -8.36 8.06
C PRO A 23 7.83 -6.99 8.17
N LEU A 24 6.53 -6.93 7.83
CA LEU A 24 5.76 -5.69 7.82
C LEU A 24 5.76 -4.99 9.19
N GLU A 25 5.66 -5.75 10.28
CA GLU A 25 5.62 -5.23 11.65
C GLU A 25 6.94 -4.54 12.03
N GLU A 26 8.09 -5.16 11.73
CA GLU A 26 9.41 -4.54 11.94
C GLU A 26 9.60 -3.30 11.06
N ARG A 27 9.06 -3.30 9.82
CA ARG A 27 9.04 -2.09 8.98
C ARG A 27 8.19 -0.98 9.61
N ALA A 28 7.04 -1.32 10.19
CA ALA A 28 6.17 -0.35 10.86
C ALA A 28 6.83 0.23 12.14
N ALA A 29 7.60 -0.57 12.87
CA ALA A 29 8.31 -0.15 14.06
C ALA A 29 9.32 0.99 13.81
N GLN A 30 9.82 1.16 12.57
CA GLN A 30 10.66 2.29 12.19
C GLN A 30 9.94 3.64 12.38
N PHE A 31 8.61 3.65 12.33
CA PHE A 31 7.77 4.84 12.53
C PHE A 31 7.27 5.00 13.97
N ALA A 32 7.65 4.10 14.89
CA ALA A 32 7.27 4.18 16.30
C ALA A 32 7.60 5.54 16.97
N PRO A 33 8.73 6.23 16.67
CA PRO A 33 9.04 7.53 17.28
C PRO A 33 7.96 8.60 17.04
N PHE A 34 7.23 8.53 15.92
CA PHE A 34 6.19 9.51 15.58
C PHE A 34 4.89 9.29 16.36
N ALA A 35 4.71 8.15 17.02
CA ALA A 35 3.53 7.88 17.83
C ALA A 35 3.39 8.83 19.04
N ALA A 36 4.51 9.41 19.50
CA ALA A 36 4.51 10.40 20.57
C ALA A 36 4.04 11.79 20.10
N LEU A 37 3.99 12.05 18.79
CA LEU A 37 3.52 13.32 18.26
C LEU A 37 2.00 13.43 18.35
N GLU A 38 1.53 14.57 18.83
CA GLU A 38 0.10 14.89 18.81
C GLU A 38 -0.42 14.88 17.37
N GLY A 39 -1.57 14.26 17.15
CA GLY A 39 -2.20 14.17 15.83
C GLY A 39 -1.72 13.02 14.93
N HIS A 40 -0.64 12.29 15.26
CA HIS A 40 -0.20 11.14 14.45
C HIS A 40 -1.29 10.07 14.30
N ALA A 41 -1.94 9.69 15.41
CA ALA A 41 -3.02 8.70 15.40
C ALA A 41 -4.22 9.17 14.55
N ALA A 42 -4.55 10.46 14.61
CA ALA A 42 -5.62 11.05 13.81
C ALA A 42 -5.27 11.04 12.31
N ALA A 43 -4.02 11.39 11.95
CA ALA A 43 -3.53 11.35 10.58
C ALA A 43 -3.59 9.93 9.98
N VAL A 44 -3.16 8.92 10.76
CA VAL A 44 -3.25 7.50 10.36
C VAL A 44 -4.71 7.09 10.12
N SER A 45 -5.62 7.43 11.05
CA SER A 45 -7.04 7.11 10.92
C SER A 45 -7.69 7.77 9.68
N SER A 46 -7.42 9.06 9.47
CA SER A 46 -7.96 9.80 8.32
C SER A 46 -7.48 9.21 6.99
N THR A 47 -6.21 8.78 6.93
CA THR A 47 -5.63 8.16 5.75
C THR A 47 -6.24 6.80 5.49
N ALA A 48 -6.43 5.99 6.54
CA ALA A 48 -7.09 4.69 6.43
C ALA A 48 -8.54 4.83 5.90
N GLN A 49 -9.29 5.84 6.36
CA GLN A 49 -10.63 6.11 5.83
C GLN A 49 -10.61 6.51 4.36
N ARG A 50 -9.70 7.43 3.97
CA ARG A 50 -9.55 7.83 2.57
C ARG A 50 -9.24 6.65 1.65
N VAL A 51 -8.34 5.76 2.04
CA VAL A 51 -7.99 4.57 1.26
C VAL A 51 -9.19 3.64 1.13
N ARG A 52 -9.95 3.39 2.22
CA ARG A 52 -11.17 2.57 2.16
C ARG A 52 -12.18 3.12 1.16
N LEU A 53 -12.46 4.43 1.23
CA LEU A 53 -13.40 5.08 0.30
C LEU A 53 -12.93 4.98 -1.16
N GLN A 54 -11.63 5.18 -1.41
CA GLN A 54 -11.06 5.01 -2.75
C GLN A 54 -11.21 3.59 -3.29
N MET A 55 -11.01 2.57 -2.43
CA MET A 55 -11.20 1.17 -2.82
C MET A 55 -12.67 0.91 -3.17
N GLU A 56 -13.61 1.35 -2.34
CA GLU A 56 -15.06 1.22 -2.60
C GLU A 56 -15.48 1.92 -3.89
N GLU A 57 -14.92 3.11 -4.16
CA GLU A 57 -15.15 3.81 -5.42
C GLU A 57 -14.63 3.02 -6.61
N GLN A 58 -13.40 2.48 -6.54
CA GLN A 58 -12.84 1.66 -7.61
C GLN A 58 -13.65 0.39 -7.86
N GLU A 59 -14.11 -0.27 -6.81
CA GLU A 59 -14.99 -1.45 -6.91
C GLU A 59 -16.32 -1.09 -7.59
N LYS A 60 -16.95 0.03 -7.23
CA LYS A 60 -18.17 0.51 -7.89
C LYS A 60 -17.96 0.86 -9.36
N GLN A 61 -16.84 1.50 -9.69
CA GLN A 61 -16.50 1.80 -11.07
C GLN A 61 -16.30 0.49 -11.85
N GLN A 62 -15.55 -0.47 -11.31
CA GLN A 62 -15.34 -1.76 -11.96
C GLN A 62 -16.65 -2.52 -12.17
N ALA A 63 -17.54 -2.55 -11.18
CA ALA A 63 -18.86 -3.19 -11.28
C ALA A 63 -19.80 -2.49 -12.29
N GLY A 64 -19.66 -1.17 -12.46
CA GLY A 64 -20.40 -0.40 -13.47
C GLY A 64 -19.87 -0.56 -14.89
N TRP A 65 -18.64 -1.06 -15.05
CA TRP A 65 -18.01 -1.37 -16.35
C TRP A 65 -18.30 -2.80 -16.82
N ASP A 66 -18.87 -3.67 -15.98
CA ASP A 66 -19.20 -5.07 -16.29
C ASP A 66 -20.61 -5.23 -16.94
N PHE A 67 -20.97 -4.36 -17.91
CA PHE A 67 -22.21 -4.42 -18.69
C PHE A 67 -21.96 -4.11 -20.17
#